data_AF-A0A919ZX91-F1
#
_entry.id   AF-A0A919ZX91-F1
#
_cell.length_a   1.000
_cell.length_b   1.000
_cell.length_c   1.000
_cell.angle_alpha   90.00
_cell.angle_beta   90.00
_cell.angle_gamma   90.00
#
_symmetry.space_group_name_H-M   'P 1'
#
loop_
_entity.id
_entity.type
_entity.pdbx_description
1 polymer ?
#
loop_
_entity_poly.entity_id
_entity_poly.type
_entity_poly.pdbx_seq_one_letter_code
_entity_poly.pdbx_strand_id
1 'polypeptide(L)'
;MHTSEKLEDFAPLNIFTDTAHTNDNVPKQFQDLDRFKVRKVVLEELKNKGLLVKEEKHPISVPRGERSNIVIEPRLSYQWYVKTADMAKKPTQQLTKEK
;
A
#
# COMPACT_ATOMS: atom_id res chain seq x y z
N MET A 1 12.59 -7.51 -20.03
CA MET A 1 11.69 -7.66 -18.87
C MET A 1 12.38 -8.60 -17.91
N HIS A 2 12.75 -8.14 -16.71
CA HIS A 2 13.34 -9.02 -15.69
C HIS A 2 12.22 -9.76 -14.99
N THR A 3 12.18 -11.08 -15.11
CA THR A 3 11.22 -11.96 -14.45
C THR A 3 11.99 -12.93 -13.57
N SER A 4 11.48 -13.21 -12.36
CA SER A 4 12.04 -14.23 -11.48
C SER A 4 10.92 -15.05 -10.84
N GLU A 5 11.22 -16.33 -10.60
CA GLU A 5 10.38 -17.29 -9.89
C GLU A 5 10.59 -17.25 -8.36
N LYS A 6 11.62 -16.53 -7.87
CA LYS A 6 11.97 -16.45 -6.45
C LYS A 6 11.46 -15.15 -5.84
N LEU A 7 10.75 -15.26 -4.72
CA LEU A 7 10.28 -14.09 -3.98
C LEU A 7 11.44 -13.22 -3.46
N GLU A 8 12.58 -13.84 -3.15
CA GLU A 8 13.81 -13.19 -2.64
C GLU A 8 14.36 -12.14 -3.61
N ASP A 9 14.11 -12.29 -4.90
CA ASP A 9 14.61 -11.39 -5.94
C ASP A 9 13.87 -10.03 -5.94
N PHE A 10 12.79 -9.92 -5.17
CA PHE A 10 12.00 -8.71 -5.00
C PHE A 10 11.99 -8.27 -3.53
N ALA A 11 13.08 -7.65 -3.09
CA ALA A 11 13.13 -7.02 -1.78
C ALA A 11 12.07 -5.89 -1.67
N PRO A 12 11.25 -5.86 -0.60
CA PRO A 12 10.30 -4.78 -0.40
C PRO A 12 11.00 -3.42 -0.31
N LEU A 13 10.54 -2.43 -1.08
CA LEU A 13 11.06 -1.08 -1.07
C LEU A 13 10.01 -0.10 -0.51
N ASN A 14 10.36 0.58 0.58
CA ASN A 14 9.51 1.61 1.16
C ASN A 14 9.94 3.01 0.68
N ILE A 15 9.00 3.75 0.08
CA ILE A 15 9.24 5.11 -0.43
C ILE A 15 8.70 6.22 0.49
N PHE A 16 8.08 5.87 1.61
CA PHE A 16 7.45 6.83 2.53
C PHE A 16 8.04 6.79 3.94
N THR A 17 8.08 7.94 4.60
CA THR A 17 8.37 8.10 6.03
C THR A 17 7.15 7.75 6.89
N ASP A 18 7.32 7.73 8.21
CA ASP A 18 6.22 7.45 9.17
C ASP A 18 5.09 8.48 9.09
N THR A 19 5.38 9.68 8.59
CA THR A 19 4.42 10.78 8.42
C THR A 19 3.89 10.88 6.99
N ALA A 20 4.06 9.82 6.18
CA ALA A 20 3.57 9.72 4.82
C ALA A 20 4.13 10.79 3.84
N HIS A 21 5.35 11.25 4.10
CA HIS A 21 6.15 12.03 3.15
C HIS A 21 7.10 11.10 2.40
N THR A 22 7.46 11.44 1.18
CA THR A 22 8.46 10.66 0.41
C THR A 22 9.86 10.77 1.01
N ASN A 23 10.61 9.69 0.98
CA ASN A 23 11.99 9.61 1.49
C ASN A 23 13.03 9.67 0.37
N ASP A 24 14.28 9.35 0.67
CA ASP A 24 15.42 9.33 -0.25
C ASP A 24 15.39 8.23 -1.32
N ASN A 25 14.49 7.23 -1.21
CA ASN A 25 14.32 6.18 -2.21
C ASN A 25 13.58 6.65 -3.48
N VAL A 26 13.11 7.90 -3.53
CA VAL A 26 12.53 8.50 -4.74
C VAL A 26 13.50 9.50 -5.39
N PRO A 27 13.37 9.78 -6.70
CA PRO A 27 14.16 10.82 -7.36
C PRO A 27 14.11 12.16 -6.63
N LYS A 28 15.23 12.90 -6.62
CA LYS A 28 15.41 14.12 -5.82
C LYS A 28 14.28 15.15 -5.92
N GLN A 29 13.71 15.32 -7.12
CA GLN A 29 12.59 16.24 -7.36
C GLN A 29 11.27 15.86 -6.67
N PHE A 30 11.18 14.64 -6.14
CA PHE A 30 9.99 14.10 -5.48
C PHE A 30 10.18 13.86 -3.98
N GLN A 31 11.35 14.15 -3.42
CA GLN A 31 11.65 13.91 -2.00
C GLN A 31 10.93 14.92 -1.09
N ASP A 32 10.67 14.54 0.16
CA ASP A 32 10.08 15.37 1.22
C ASP A 32 8.68 15.96 0.90
N LEU A 33 7.93 15.30 0.02
CA LEU A 33 6.58 15.70 -0.34
C LEU A 33 5.56 14.76 0.30
N ASP A 34 4.48 15.34 0.84
CA ASP A 34 3.30 14.56 1.24
C ASP A 34 2.78 13.72 0.07
N ARG A 35 2.33 12.49 0.36
CA ARG A 35 1.85 11.51 -0.62
C ARG A 35 0.83 12.04 -1.64
N PHE A 36 -0.06 12.97 -1.26
CA PHE A 36 -1.03 13.53 -2.18
C PHE A 36 -0.42 14.62 -3.07
N LYS A 37 0.56 15.36 -2.54
CA LYS A 37 1.31 16.35 -3.31
C LYS A 37 2.20 15.67 -4.34
N VAL A 38 3.00 14.69 -3.92
CA VAL A 38 3.93 13.99 -4.84
C VAL A 38 3.19 13.32 -6.00
N ARG A 39 2.00 12.74 -5.75
CA ARG A 39 1.16 12.16 -6.82
C ARG A 39 0.87 13.16 -7.93
N LYS A 40 0.56 14.42 -7.59
CA LYS A 40 0.29 15.47 -8.58
C LYS A 40 1.55 15.82 -9.37
N VAL A 41 2.69 15.98 -8.70
CA VAL A 41 3.97 16.29 -9.36
C VAL A 41 4.38 15.17 -10.32
N VAL A 42 4.21 13.90 -9.91
CA VAL A 42 4.49 12.73 -10.77
C VAL A 42 3.59 12.72 -12.01
N LEU A 43 2.29 13.03 -11.86
CA LEU A 43 1.37 13.11 -13.01
C LEU A 43 1.78 14.20 -14.00
N GLU A 44 2.16 15.38 -13.52
CA GLU A 44 2.63 16.47 -14.40
C GLU A 44 3.94 16.10 -15.11
N GLU A 45 4.87 15.43 -14.42
CA GLU A 45 6.11 14.95 -15.04
C GLU A 45 5.85 13.88 -16.12
N LEU A 46 4.89 12.98 -15.89
CA LEU A 46 4.47 11.99 -16.89
C LEU A 46 3.84 12.66 -18.11
N LYS A 47 3.06 13.74 -17.93
CA LYS A 47 2.53 14.56 -19.03
C LYS A 47 3.65 15.23 -19.82
N ASN A 48 4.57 15.90 -19.12
CA ASN A 48 5.69 16.61 -19.74
C ASN A 48 6.59 15.69 -20.57
N LYS A 49 6.76 14.43 -20.14
CA LYS A 49 7.52 13.40 -20.87
C LYS A 49 6.74 12.70 -21.98
N GLY A 50 5.45 13.01 -22.15
CA GLY A 50 4.59 12.31 -23.10
C GLY A 50 4.34 10.84 -22.76
N LEU A 51 4.52 10.45 -21.49
CA LEU A 51 4.33 9.08 -21.00
C LEU A 51 2.92 8.83 -20.45
N LEU A 52 2.13 9.89 -20.21
CA LEU A 52 0.75 9.75 -19.75
C LEU A 52 -0.18 9.43 -20.92
N VAL A 53 -0.76 8.22 -20.93
CA VAL A 53 -1.69 7.77 -21.97
C VAL A 53 -3.11 8.31 -21.76
N LYS A 54 -3.63 8.25 -20.53
CA LYS A 54 -5.01 8.66 -20.20
C LYS A 54 -5.13 9.00 -18.71
N GLU A 55 -6.01 9.94 -18.38
CA GLU A 55 -6.47 10.21 -17.02
C GLU A 55 -8.00 10.14 -16.99
N GLU A 56 -8.57 9.36 -16.07
CA GLU A 56 -10.02 9.23 -15.92
C GLU A 56 -10.44 9.14 -14.46
N LYS A 57 -11.66 9.60 -14.16
CA LYS A 57 -12.21 9.52 -12.82
C LYS A 57 -12.61 8.08 -12.53
N HIS A 58 -11.98 7.49 -11.53
CA HIS A 58 -12.28 6.12 -11.08
C HIS A 58 -12.73 6.12 -9.62
N PRO A 59 -13.98 5.69 -9.31
CA PRO A 59 -14.43 5.56 -7.95
C PRO A 59 -13.79 4.34 -7.29
N ILE A 60 -13.12 4.53 -6.16
CA ILE A 60 -12.52 3.47 -5.35
C ILE A 60 -12.99 3.57 -3.91
N SER A 61 -13.08 2.42 -3.24
CA SER A 61 -13.28 2.37 -1.79
C SER A 61 -11.93 2.60 -1.09
N VAL A 62 -11.77 3.75 -0.45
CA VAL A 62 -10.52 4.12 0.24
C VAL A 62 -10.67 3.79 1.72
N PRO A 63 -9.82 2.91 2.29
CA PRO A 63 -9.87 2.58 3.70
C PRO A 63 -9.51 3.81 4.54
N ARG A 64 -10.30 4.06 5.59
CA ARG A 64 -10.11 5.16 6.53
C ARG A 64 -10.08 4.65 7.95
N GLY A 65 -9.26 5.28 8.79
CA GLY A 65 -9.22 4.99 10.21
C GLY A 65 -10.56 5.34 10.85
N GLU A 66 -11.14 4.40 11.60
CA GLU A 66 -12.46 4.56 12.23
C GLU A 66 -12.55 5.84 13.08
N ARG A 67 -11.50 6.13 13.87
CA ARG A 67 -11.48 7.25 14.82
C ARG A 67 -11.14 8.60 14.19
N SER A 68 -10.18 8.63 13.28
CA SER A 68 -9.64 9.87 12.71
C SER A 68 -10.24 10.22 11.36
N ASN A 69 -10.90 9.24 10.71
CA ASN A 69 -11.37 9.31 9.33
C ASN A 69 -10.25 9.60 8.31
N ILE A 70 -8.98 9.45 8.70
CA ILE A 70 -7.81 9.67 7.84
C ILE A 70 -7.59 8.41 6.98
N VAL A 71 -7.16 8.61 5.73
CA VAL A 71 -6.80 7.52 4.81
C VAL A 71 -5.67 6.66 5.40
N ILE A 72 -5.86 5.33 5.42
CA ILE A 72 -4.87 4.37 5.91
C ILE A 72 -3.91 4.02 4.77
N GLU A 73 -2.62 4.13 5.05
CA GLU A 73 -1.55 3.72 4.12
C GLU A 73 -1.03 2.32 4.51
N PRO A 74 -0.96 1.37 3.57
CA PRO A 74 -0.26 0.11 3.78
C PRO A 74 1.23 0.35 4.00
N ARG A 75 1.79 -0.20 5.08
CA ARG A 75 3.21 -0.10 5.40
C ARG A 75 3.70 -1.43 5.93
N LEU A 76 4.89 -1.85 5.47
CA LEU A 76 5.57 -2.99 6.05
C LEU A 76 6.21 -2.58 7.37
N SER A 77 5.81 -3.23 8.45
CA SER A 77 6.37 -3.03 9.79
C SER A 77 6.46 -4.36 10.52
N TYR A 78 7.33 -4.41 11.52
CA TYR A 78 7.34 -5.54 12.45
C TYR A 78 6.13 -5.44 13.37
N GLN A 79 5.28 -6.45 13.30
CA GLN A 79 4.05 -6.51 14.06
C GLN A 79 3.88 -7.91 14.67
N TRP A 80 3.27 -7.96 15.84
CA TRP A 80 2.91 -9.21 16.50
C TRP A 80 1.60 -9.75 15.93
N TYR A 81 1.64 -10.98 15.43
CA TYR A 81 0.47 -11.70 14.94
C TYR A 81 0.24 -12.98 15.76
N VAL A 82 -1.02 -13.33 15.99
CA VAL A 82 -1.41 -14.60 16.62
C VAL A 82 -1.89 -15.54 15.53
N LYS A 83 -1.43 -16.79 15.55
CA LYS A 83 -1.86 -17.84 14.59
C LYS A 83 -3.28 -18.32 14.93
N THR A 84 -4.28 -17.63 14.42
CA THR A 84 -5.70 -17.88 14.75
C THR A 84 -6.29 -19.12 14.05
N ALA A 85 -5.68 -19.58 12.95
CA ALA A 85 -6.19 -20.70 12.16
C ALA A 85 -6.42 -21.98 12.98
N ASP A 86 -5.51 -22.31 13.91
CA ASP A 86 -5.66 -23.48 14.77
C ASP A 86 -6.71 -23.28 15.87
N MET A 87 -6.82 -22.05 16.38
CA MET A 87 -7.81 -21.69 17.40
C MET A 87 -9.25 -21.70 16.86
N ALA A 88 -9.43 -21.32 15.59
CA ALA A 88 -10.74 -21.25 14.95
C ALA A 88 -11.34 -22.62 14.62
N LYS A 89 -10.55 -23.70 14.57
CA LYS A 89 -11.03 -25.05 14.18
C LYS A 89 -12.16 -25.56 15.07
N LYS A 90 -12.03 -25.47 16.40
CA LYS A 90 -13.03 -26.01 17.34
C LYS A 90 -14.37 -25.26 17.26
N PRO A 91 -14.42 -23.91 17.36
CA PRO A 91 -15.67 -23.17 17.23
C PRO A 91 -16.34 -23.36 15.86
N THR A 92 -15.58 -23.31 14.77
CA THR A 92 -16.15 -23.45 13.42
C THR A 92 -16.73 -24.84 13.19
N GLN A 93 -16.09 -25.91 13.69
CA GLN A 93 -16.64 -27.27 13.62
C GLN A 93 -17.90 -27.47 14.45
N GLN A 94 -18.06 -26.74 15.55
CA GLN A 94 -19.26 -26.82 16.38
C GLN A 94 -20.45 -26.14 15.68
N LEU A 95 -20.22 -24.98 15.08
CA LEU A 95 -21.24 -24.24 14.32
C LEU A 95 -21.74 -24.99 13.07
N THR A 96 -20.93 -25.87 12.48
CA THR A 96 -21.32 -26.68 11.31
C THR A 96 -22.00 -27.99 11.67
N LYS A 97 -21.93 -28.47 12.93
CA LYS A 97 -22.61 -29.69 13.39
C LYS A 97 -24.05 -29.46 13.85
N GLU A 98 -24.43 -28.21 14.12
CA GLU A 98 -25.77 -27.80 14.58
C GLU A 98 -26.70 -27.40 13.41
N LYS A 99 -26.31 -27.68 12.16
CA LYS A 99 -27.15 -27.60 10.96
C LYS A 99 -27.38 -28.98 10.37
#